data_AF-A0A2U2S8Z4-F1
#
_entry.id   AF-A0A2U2S8Z4-F1
#
_cell.length_a   1.000
_cell.length_b   1.000
_cell.length_c   1.000
_cell.angle_alpha   90.00
_cell.angle_beta   90.00
_cell.angle_gamma   90.00
#
_symmetry.space_group_name_H-M   'P 1'
#
loop_
_entity.id
_entity.type
_entity.pdbx_description
1 polymer ?
#
loop_
_entity_poly.entity_id
_entity_poly.type
_entity_poly.pdbx_seq_one_letter_code
_entity_poly.pdbx_strand_id
1 'polypeptide(L)'
;MDIPMSVQAQIAIRTRKLGVLIRDARLAARRSVTETAKAIGITAPLLRAYEEGQKAPSLPEIEVLAYYLNLPIQHFWSNQALSDDAPRTEPLDLPRLAALRHRIIGTLLRQKRMQANLSLKGLSAETGLPVSRLTAYELGERPIPLPELEAILSVLGGRIEAFFDQKGTIGQWMNEQETINAFMKLPPEMRAFVCMPVNQPYLELARKLSQLSTEKLRAVAEGLLDITL
;
A
#
# COMPACT_ATOMS: atom_id res chain seq x y z
N MET A 1 42.08 12.37 23.52
CA MET A 1 42.50 12.73 22.16
C MET A 1 42.22 11.49 21.32
N ASP A 2 41.02 11.39 20.76
CA ASP A 2 40.63 10.23 19.97
C ASP A 2 41.49 10.20 18.71
N ILE A 3 42.31 9.16 18.57
CA ILE A 3 43.07 8.94 17.34
C ILE A 3 42.04 8.69 16.24
N PRO A 4 41.95 9.55 15.21
CA PRO A 4 40.96 9.37 14.16
C PRO A 4 41.18 7.99 13.50
N MET A 5 40.12 7.18 13.45
CA MET A 5 40.16 5.87 12.79
C MET A 5 40.69 6.03 11.36
N SER A 6 41.64 5.17 10.98
CA SER A 6 42.17 5.17 9.61
C SER A 6 41.05 4.89 8.60
N VAL A 7 41.16 5.48 7.41
CA VAL A 7 40.19 5.26 6.31
C VAL A 7 40.04 3.78 5.99
N GLN A 8 41.13 3.00 6.06
CA GLN A 8 41.11 1.56 5.86
C GLN A 8 40.26 0.82 6.91
N ALA A 9 40.36 1.21 8.19
CA ALA A 9 39.53 0.64 9.25
C ALA A 9 38.05 0.99 9.04
N GLN A 10 37.74 2.22 8.61
CA GLN A 10 36.37 2.63 8.29
C GLN A 10 35.78 1.82 7.11
N ILE A 11 36.56 1.61 6.04
CA ILE A 11 36.16 0.76 4.90
C ILE A 11 35.89 -0.67 5.35
N ALA A 12 36.75 -1.26 6.18
CA ALA A 12 36.59 -2.63 6.66
C ALA A 12 35.32 -2.78 7.53
N ILE A 13 35.08 -1.86 8.46
CA ILE A 13 33.86 -1.85 9.29
C ILE A 13 32.63 -1.71 8.40
N ARG A 14 32.66 -0.80 7.42
CA ARG A 14 31.55 -0.57 6.51
C ARG A 14 31.26 -1.79 5.63
N THR A 15 32.29 -2.46 5.13
CA THR A 15 32.16 -3.67 4.32
C THR A 15 31.45 -4.78 5.10
N ARG A 16 31.81 -4.99 6.37
CA ARG A 16 31.13 -5.95 7.24
C ARG A 16 29.67 -5.58 7.51
N LYS A 17 29.39 -4.31 7.83
CA LYS A 17 28.01 -3.83 8.01
C LYS A 17 27.17 -4.05 6.75
N LEU A 18 27.72 -3.72 5.58
CA LEU A 18 27.06 -3.92 4.30
C LEU A 18 26.75 -5.39 4.05
N GLY A 19 27.67 -6.30 4.36
CA GLY A 19 27.45 -7.74 4.27
C GLY A 19 26.27 -8.23 5.12
N VAL A 20 26.17 -7.73 6.36
CA VAL A 20 25.02 -8.04 7.25
C VAL A 20 23.70 -7.56 6.64
N LEU A 21 23.65 -6.33 6.12
CA LEU A 21 22.45 -5.79 5.47
C LEU A 21 22.05 -6.57 4.21
N ILE A 22 23.01 -6.97 3.38
CA ILE A 22 22.75 -7.81 2.19
C ILE A 22 22.15 -9.16 2.59
N ARG A 23 22.73 -9.80 3.59
CA ARG A 23 22.25 -11.10 4.08
C ARG A 23 20.84 -10.99 4.65
N ASP A 24 20.61 -9.99 5.49
CA ASP A 24 19.31 -9.74 6.09
C ASP A 24 18.25 -9.44 5.03
N ALA A 25 18.52 -8.50 4.11
CA ALA A 25 17.66 -8.16 2.99
C ALA A 25 17.27 -9.39 2.15
N ARG A 26 18.24 -10.25 1.83
CA ARG A 26 18.00 -11.49 1.08
C ARG A 26 17.08 -12.45 1.86
N LEU A 27 17.31 -12.62 3.15
CA LEU A 27 16.52 -13.52 4.01
C LEU A 27 15.11 -12.99 4.22
N ALA A 28 14.94 -11.69 4.43
CA ALA A 28 13.63 -11.03 4.52
C ALA A 28 12.82 -11.22 3.23
N ALA A 29 13.48 -11.13 2.07
CA ALA A 29 12.89 -11.44 0.75
C ALA A 29 12.71 -12.95 0.48
N ARG A 30 13.10 -13.83 1.42
CA ARG A 30 13.03 -15.30 1.32
C ARG A 30 13.76 -15.87 0.09
N ARG A 31 14.87 -15.25 -0.32
CA ARG A 31 15.65 -15.69 -1.48
C ARG A 31 16.85 -16.54 -1.06
N SER A 32 17.18 -17.52 -1.90
CA SER A 32 18.41 -18.30 -1.72
C SER A 32 19.63 -17.56 -2.26
N VAL A 33 20.83 -17.92 -1.78
CA VAL A 33 22.11 -17.35 -2.26
C VAL A 33 22.30 -17.62 -3.75
N THR A 34 21.98 -18.84 -4.21
CA THR A 34 22.15 -19.23 -5.62
C THR A 34 21.22 -18.46 -6.55
N GLU A 35 19.95 -18.32 -6.15
CA GLU A 35 18.95 -17.55 -6.91
C GLU A 35 19.32 -16.07 -6.99
N THR A 36 19.73 -15.48 -5.86
CA THR A 36 20.10 -14.06 -5.77
C THR A 36 21.34 -13.76 -6.59
N ALA A 37 22.39 -14.59 -6.48
CA ALA A 37 23.62 -14.42 -7.24
C ALA A 37 23.35 -14.48 -8.76
N LYS A 38 22.56 -15.47 -9.19
CA LYS A 38 22.15 -15.59 -10.59
C LYS A 38 21.35 -14.36 -11.05
N ALA A 39 20.43 -13.86 -10.23
CA ALA A 39 19.58 -12.73 -10.58
C ALA A 39 20.36 -11.42 -10.78
N ILE A 40 21.41 -11.20 -10.01
CA ILE A 40 22.25 -9.99 -10.11
C ILE A 40 23.50 -10.20 -10.99
N GLY A 41 23.64 -11.36 -11.65
CA GLY A 41 24.71 -11.62 -12.62
C GLY A 41 26.07 -11.97 -11.99
N ILE A 42 26.12 -12.47 -10.75
CA ILE A 42 27.35 -12.87 -10.07
C ILE A 42 27.35 -14.36 -9.67
N THR A 43 28.48 -14.84 -9.15
CA THR A 43 28.59 -16.22 -8.66
C THR A 43 28.15 -16.34 -7.20
N ALA A 44 27.59 -17.49 -6.82
CA ALA A 44 27.17 -17.75 -5.43
C ALA A 44 28.32 -17.60 -4.41
N PRO A 45 29.56 -18.05 -4.68
CA PRO A 45 30.70 -17.79 -3.81
C PRO A 45 31.00 -16.29 -3.65
N LEU A 46 30.88 -15.49 -4.72
CA LEU A 46 31.09 -14.05 -4.64
C LEU A 46 30.02 -13.37 -3.77
N LEU A 47 28.76 -13.77 -3.91
CA LEU A 47 27.69 -13.26 -3.04
C LEU A 47 27.92 -13.61 -1.56
N ARG A 48 28.39 -14.83 -1.26
CA ARG A 48 28.75 -15.20 0.13
C ARG A 48 29.88 -14.34 0.67
N ALA A 49 30.91 -14.08 -0.14
CA ALA A 49 32.00 -13.19 0.26
C ALA A 49 31.51 -11.75 0.54
N TYR A 50 30.47 -11.29 -0.16
CA TYR A 50 29.79 -10.02 0.16
C TYR A 50 29.05 -10.11 1.51
N GLU A 51 28.20 -11.13 1.72
CA GLU A 51 27.44 -11.32 2.96
C GLU A 51 28.31 -11.51 4.20
N GLU A 52 29.49 -12.11 4.03
CA GLU A 52 30.48 -12.32 5.10
C GLU A 52 31.38 -11.08 5.33
N GLY A 53 31.24 -10.03 4.51
CA GLY A 53 32.04 -8.81 4.61
C GLY A 53 33.51 -8.98 4.25
N GLN A 54 33.85 -10.02 3.48
CA GLN A 54 35.21 -10.28 2.97
C GLN A 54 35.51 -9.46 1.72
N LYS A 55 34.48 -9.23 0.90
CA LYS A 55 34.50 -8.34 -0.27
C LYS A 55 33.32 -7.37 -0.18
N ALA A 56 33.41 -6.25 -0.89
CA ALA A 56 32.29 -5.32 -1.04
C ALA A 56 31.76 -5.39 -2.48
N PRO A 57 30.44 -5.38 -2.68
CA PRO A 57 29.88 -5.14 -4.01
C PRO A 57 30.14 -3.70 -4.47
N SER A 58 30.19 -3.53 -5.77
CA SER A 58 30.13 -2.23 -6.44
C SER A 58 28.72 -1.61 -6.32
N LEU A 59 28.63 -0.31 -6.61
CA LEU A 59 27.34 0.39 -6.62
C LEU A 59 26.34 -0.23 -7.61
N PRO A 60 26.69 -0.55 -8.88
CA PRO A 60 25.77 -1.23 -9.79
C PRO A 60 25.29 -2.59 -9.29
N GLU A 61 26.15 -3.38 -8.63
CA GLU A 61 25.74 -4.65 -8.02
C GLU A 61 24.73 -4.42 -6.88
N ILE A 62 24.89 -3.35 -6.09
CA ILE A 62 23.91 -2.94 -5.07
C ILE A 62 22.61 -2.44 -5.70
N GLU A 63 22.66 -1.69 -6.80
CA GLU A 63 21.47 -1.20 -7.51
C GLU A 63 20.61 -2.36 -8.04
N VAL A 64 21.24 -3.32 -8.72
CA VAL A 64 20.56 -4.50 -9.26
C VAL A 64 20.05 -5.40 -8.13
N LEU A 65 20.79 -5.52 -7.02
CA LEU A 65 20.33 -6.22 -5.82
C LEU A 65 19.11 -5.54 -5.18
N ALA A 66 19.15 -4.22 -5.02
CA ALA A 66 18.04 -3.43 -4.47
C ALA A 66 16.77 -3.60 -5.33
N TYR A 67 16.92 -3.52 -6.65
CA TYR A 67 15.84 -3.75 -7.59
C TYR A 67 15.28 -5.18 -7.48
N TYR A 68 16.15 -6.20 -7.49
CA TYR A 68 15.75 -7.61 -7.41
C TYR A 68 15.04 -7.96 -6.09
N LEU A 69 15.49 -7.38 -4.98
CA LEU A 69 14.90 -7.58 -3.65
C LEU A 69 13.71 -6.65 -3.37
N ASN A 70 13.37 -5.75 -4.30
CA ASN A 70 12.31 -4.74 -4.15
C ASN A 70 12.50 -3.85 -2.90
N LEU A 71 13.71 -3.31 -2.73
CA LEU A 71 14.10 -2.46 -1.60
C LEU A 71 14.57 -1.07 -2.07
N PRO A 72 14.29 0.00 -1.29
CA PRO A 72 14.94 1.28 -1.49
C PRO A 72 16.46 1.14 -1.36
N ILE A 73 17.23 1.67 -2.31
CA ILE A 73 18.70 1.56 -2.31
C ILE A 73 19.32 2.13 -1.03
N GLN A 74 18.70 3.14 -0.43
CA GLN A 74 19.12 3.78 0.82
C GLN A 74 19.20 2.80 2.00
N HIS A 75 18.46 1.69 1.96
CA HIS A 75 18.53 0.63 2.98
C HIS A 75 19.98 0.17 3.19
N PHE A 76 20.76 0.03 2.14
CA PHE A 76 22.14 -0.43 2.24
C PHE A 76 23.09 0.55 2.92
N TRP A 77 22.68 1.81 3.14
CA TRP A 77 23.40 2.85 3.90
C TRP A 77 22.87 3.05 5.32
N SER A 78 21.81 2.36 5.72
CA SER A 78 21.25 2.46 7.06
C SER A 78 22.12 1.71 8.08
N ASN A 79 21.79 1.87 9.37
CA ASN A 79 22.30 1.03 10.45
C ASN A 79 21.25 0.01 10.94
N GLN A 80 20.13 -0.14 10.22
CA GLN A 80 18.97 -0.94 10.64
C GLN A 80 18.77 -2.10 9.67
N ALA A 81 18.71 -3.31 10.20
CA ALA A 81 18.30 -4.48 9.44
C ALA A 81 16.78 -4.45 9.23
N LEU A 82 16.27 -5.02 8.13
CA LEU A 82 14.83 -5.19 7.94
C LEU A 82 14.22 -6.08 9.03
N SER A 83 15.01 -7.01 9.58
CA SER A 83 14.60 -7.79 10.75
C SER A 83 14.28 -6.94 11.98
N ASP A 84 14.88 -5.75 12.10
CA ASP A 84 14.67 -4.84 13.24
C ASP A 84 13.35 -4.05 13.11
N ASP A 85 12.85 -3.91 11.88
CA ASP A 85 11.61 -3.21 11.52
C ASP A 85 10.40 -4.15 11.41
N ALA A 86 10.52 -5.43 11.81
CA ALA A 86 9.37 -6.32 11.94
C ALA A 86 8.30 -5.59 12.80
N PRO A 87 7.07 -5.41 12.27
CA PRO A 87 6.10 -4.53 12.89
C PRO A 87 5.84 -4.95 14.34
N ARG A 88 6.14 -4.04 15.28
CA ARG A 88 5.92 -4.21 16.74
C ARG A 88 4.43 -4.25 17.13
N THR A 89 3.52 -4.25 16.16
CA THR A 89 2.08 -4.36 16.39
C THR A 89 1.74 -5.81 16.71
N GLU A 90 1.05 -6.01 17.83
CA GLU A 90 0.41 -7.26 18.19
C GLU A 90 -0.31 -7.85 16.97
N PRO A 91 -0.15 -9.15 16.66
CA PRO A 91 -0.69 -9.73 15.45
C PRO A 91 -2.21 -9.52 15.42
N LEU A 92 -2.70 -8.86 14.36
CA LEU A 92 -4.12 -8.64 14.14
C LEU A 92 -4.84 -10.00 14.09
N ASP A 93 -5.91 -10.15 14.87
CA ASP A 93 -6.81 -11.30 14.79
C ASP A 93 -7.70 -11.18 13.53
N LEU A 94 -7.10 -11.51 12.38
CA LEU A 94 -7.75 -11.46 11.07
C LEU A 94 -9.03 -12.31 11.00
N PRO A 95 -9.08 -13.55 11.55
CA PRO A 95 -10.32 -14.33 11.60
C PRO A 95 -11.46 -13.61 12.31
N ARG A 96 -11.18 -12.98 13.47
CA ARG A 96 -12.21 -12.24 14.21
C ARG A 96 -12.66 -10.99 13.46
N LEU A 97 -11.75 -10.27 12.82
CA LEU A 97 -12.09 -9.12 11.97
C LEU A 97 -12.99 -9.52 10.80
N ALA A 98 -12.67 -10.63 10.11
CA ALA A 98 -13.49 -11.15 9.02
C ALA A 98 -14.90 -11.55 9.50
N ALA A 99 -15.01 -12.23 10.65
CA ALA A 99 -16.29 -12.62 11.22
C ALA A 99 -17.16 -11.40 11.60
N LEU A 100 -16.55 -10.34 12.16
CA LEU A 100 -17.25 -9.09 12.44
C LEU A 100 -17.75 -8.43 11.15
N ARG A 101 -16.90 -8.37 10.12
CA ARG A 101 -17.26 -7.79 8.82
C ARG A 101 -18.42 -8.53 8.16
N HIS A 102 -18.45 -9.85 8.27
CA HIS A 102 -19.53 -10.66 7.74
C HIS A 102 -20.91 -10.24 8.31
N ARG A 103 -21.00 -10.03 9.63
CA ARG A 103 -22.23 -9.55 10.29
C ARG A 103 -22.65 -8.14 9.83
N ILE A 104 -21.66 -7.25 9.68
CA ILE A 104 -21.90 -5.88 9.18
C ILE A 104 -22.45 -5.94 7.75
N ILE A 105 -21.86 -6.76 6.87
CA ILE A 105 -22.31 -6.93 5.48
C ILE A 105 -23.74 -7.47 5.43
N GLY A 106 -24.08 -8.48 6.25
CA GLY A 106 -25.44 -8.99 6.34
C GLY A 106 -26.47 -7.90 6.73
N THR A 107 -26.11 -7.06 7.70
CA THR A 107 -26.94 -5.93 8.14
C THR A 107 -27.14 -4.89 7.03
N LEU A 108 -26.06 -4.52 6.35
CA LEU A 108 -26.10 -3.59 5.21
C LEU A 108 -26.94 -4.16 4.06
N LEU A 109 -26.84 -5.46 3.80
CA LEU A 109 -27.61 -6.13 2.76
C LEU A 109 -29.10 -6.06 3.06
N ARG A 110 -29.49 -6.37 4.30
CA ARG A 110 -30.86 -6.22 4.77
C ARG A 110 -31.36 -4.80 4.60
N GLN A 111 -30.56 -3.80 5.02
CA GLN A 111 -30.92 -2.40 4.85
C GLN A 111 -31.15 -2.04 3.38
N LYS A 112 -30.25 -2.46 2.49
CA LYS A 112 -30.35 -2.21 1.05
C LYS A 112 -31.59 -2.87 0.43
N ARG A 113 -31.89 -4.12 0.81
CA ARG A 113 -33.11 -4.81 0.37
C ARG A 113 -34.37 -4.08 0.81
N MET A 114 -34.41 -3.62 2.06
CA MET A 114 -35.55 -2.86 2.59
C MET A 114 -35.72 -1.52 1.87
N GLN A 115 -34.62 -0.81 1.55
CA GLN A 115 -34.67 0.42 0.74
C GLN A 115 -35.18 0.18 -0.68
N ALA A 116 -34.90 -0.98 -1.26
CA ALA A 116 -35.45 -1.40 -2.54
C ALA A 116 -36.90 -1.92 -2.45
N ASN A 117 -37.53 -1.87 -1.26
CA ASN A 117 -38.89 -2.37 -0.99
C ASN A 117 -39.12 -3.83 -1.43
N LEU A 118 -38.08 -4.66 -1.41
CA LEU A 118 -38.16 -6.03 -1.90
C LEU A 118 -38.29 -7.02 -0.74
N SER A 119 -39.22 -7.96 -0.82
CA SER A 119 -39.31 -9.05 0.16
C SER A 119 -38.22 -10.11 -0.06
N LEU A 120 -37.92 -10.93 0.94
CA LEU A 120 -36.98 -12.05 0.76
C LEU A 120 -37.46 -13.05 -0.31
N LYS A 121 -38.78 -13.24 -0.44
CA LYS A 121 -39.36 -14.07 -1.51
C LYS A 121 -39.16 -13.45 -2.88
N GLY A 122 -39.32 -12.13 -3.00
CA GLY A 122 -39.06 -11.40 -4.25
C GLY A 122 -37.59 -11.48 -4.64
N LEU A 123 -36.68 -11.22 -3.70
CA LEU A 123 -35.24 -11.34 -3.93
C LEU A 123 -34.83 -12.77 -4.31
N SER A 124 -35.45 -13.77 -3.67
CA SER A 124 -35.24 -15.19 -3.99
C SER A 124 -35.65 -15.52 -5.43
N ALA A 125 -36.77 -14.98 -5.91
CA ALA A 125 -37.24 -15.18 -7.27
C ALA A 125 -36.29 -14.57 -8.31
N GLU A 126 -35.76 -13.36 -8.04
CA GLU A 126 -34.86 -12.66 -8.96
C GLU A 126 -33.44 -13.27 -9.00
N THR A 127 -32.92 -13.72 -7.86
CA THR A 127 -31.54 -14.23 -7.74
C THR A 127 -31.41 -15.73 -7.89
N GLY A 128 -32.53 -16.48 -7.80
CA GLY A 128 -32.52 -17.94 -7.71
C GLY A 128 -32.00 -18.50 -6.39
N LEU A 129 -31.64 -17.65 -5.41
CA LEU A 129 -31.14 -18.09 -4.11
C LEU A 129 -32.29 -18.45 -3.17
N PRO A 130 -32.23 -19.57 -2.42
CA PRO A 130 -33.28 -19.93 -1.48
C PRO A 130 -33.50 -18.86 -0.40
N VAL A 131 -34.76 -18.60 -0.03
CA VAL A 131 -35.12 -17.66 1.05
C VAL A 131 -34.35 -17.93 2.34
N SER A 132 -34.19 -19.20 2.72
CA SER A 132 -33.42 -19.58 3.92
C SER A 132 -31.95 -19.16 3.86
N ARG A 133 -31.33 -19.20 2.67
CA ARG A 133 -29.95 -18.75 2.45
C ARG A 133 -29.85 -17.24 2.55
N LEU A 134 -30.76 -16.51 1.93
CA LEU A 134 -30.84 -15.04 2.02
C LEU A 134 -31.05 -14.57 3.47
N THR A 135 -31.91 -15.27 4.24
CA THR A 135 -32.10 -15.00 5.67
C THR A 135 -30.80 -15.18 6.45
N ALA A 136 -30.09 -16.30 6.26
CA ALA A 136 -28.82 -16.56 6.97
C ALA A 136 -27.73 -15.53 6.60
N TYR A 137 -27.75 -15.00 5.38
CA TYR A 137 -26.90 -13.90 4.95
C TYR A 137 -27.22 -12.60 5.68
N GLU A 138 -28.49 -12.19 5.72
CA GLU A 138 -28.92 -10.95 6.39
C GLU A 138 -28.71 -10.98 7.91
N LEU A 139 -28.78 -12.16 8.54
CA LEU A 139 -28.51 -12.35 9.96
C LEU A 139 -27.01 -12.46 10.28
N GLY A 140 -26.15 -12.55 9.28
CA GLY A 140 -24.71 -12.74 9.48
C GLY A 140 -24.34 -14.13 10.03
N GLU A 141 -25.24 -15.11 9.91
CA GLU A 141 -25.03 -16.49 10.36
C GLU A 141 -24.17 -17.29 9.39
N ARG A 142 -24.20 -16.92 8.10
CA ARG A 142 -23.44 -17.60 7.04
C ARG A 142 -22.70 -16.61 6.15
N PRO A 143 -21.38 -16.76 5.89
CA PRO A 143 -20.62 -15.92 4.95
C PRO A 143 -21.28 -15.83 3.59
N ILE A 144 -21.36 -14.63 3.02
CA ILE A 144 -21.88 -14.40 1.66
C ILE A 144 -20.74 -14.56 0.67
N PRO A 145 -20.78 -15.55 -0.25
CA PRO A 145 -19.82 -15.62 -1.34
C PRO A 145 -19.88 -14.36 -2.19
N LEU A 146 -18.72 -13.81 -2.59
CA LEU A 146 -18.65 -12.56 -3.35
C LEU A 146 -19.53 -12.57 -4.62
N PRO A 147 -19.54 -13.63 -5.46
CA PRO A 147 -20.42 -13.66 -6.63
C PRO A 147 -21.91 -13.65 -6.29
N GLU A 148 -22.31 -14.28 -5.18
CA GLU A 148 -23.70 -14.23 -4.70
C GLU A 148 -24.05 -12.82 -4.21
N LEU A 149 -23.12 -12.15 -3.51
CA LEU A 149 -23.30 -10.76 -3.10
C LEU A 149 -23.43 -9.82 -4.31
N GLU A 150 -22.60 -9.98 -5.34
CA GLU A 150 -22.67 -9.21 -6.59
C GLU A 150 -24.02 -9.40 -7.30
N ALA A 151 -24.48 -10.65 -7.43
CA ALA A 151 -25.78 -10.96 -8.01
C ALA A 151 -26.94 -10.32 -7.24
N ILE A 152 -26.92 -10.42 -5.91
CA ILE A 152 -27.91 -9.78 -5.05
C ILE A 152 -27.88 -8.25 -5.22
N LEU A 153 -26.69 -7.63 -5.23
CA LEU A 153 -26.57 -6.19 -5.39
C LEU A 153 -27.02 -5.69 -6.76
N SER A 154 -26.79 -6.48 -7.82
CA SER A 154 -27.31 -6.18 -9.16
C SER A 154 -28.83 -6.06 -9.16
N VAL A 155 -29.54 -6.95 -8.46
CA VAL A 155 -31.01 -6.90 -8.31
C VAL A 155 -31.44 -5.71 -7.46
N LEU A 156 -30.69 -5.40 -6.40
CA LEU A 156 -31.02 -4.31 -5.47
C LEU A 156 -30.57 -2.91 -5.93
N GLY A 157 -30.01 -2.77 -7.14
CA GLY A 157 -29.48 -1.49 -7.65
C GLY A 157 -28.32 -0.94 -6.81
N GLY A 158 -27.50 -1.83 -6.26
CA GLY A 158 -26.31 -1.51 -5.48
C GLY A 158 -25.02 -1.76 -6.25
N ARG A 159 -23.91 -1.22 -5.72
CA ARG A 159 -22.55 -1.58 -6.15
C ARG A 159 -21.75 -2.11 -4.98
N ILE A 160 -20.78 -2.98 -5.24
CA ILE A 160 -20.02 -3.70 -4.22
C ILE A 160 -19.19 -2.76 -3.32
N GLU A 161 -18.77 -1.61 -3.86
CA GLU A 161 -17.96 -0.61 -3.16
C GLU A 161 -18.70 0.00 -1.95
N ALA A 162 -20.04 0.03 -1.98
CA ALA A 162 -20.84 0.47 -0.85
C ALA A 162 -20.71 -0.44 0.38
N PHE A 163 -20.19 -1.66 0.20
CA PHE A 163 -20.00 -2.66 1.25
C PHE A 163 -18.55 -2.77 1.70
N PHE A 164 -17.61 -2.02 1.11
CA PHE A 164 -16.21 -2.03 1.52
C PHE A 164 -16.03 -1.54 2.95
N ASP A 165 -14.95 -2.00 3.60
CA ASP A 165 -14.58 -1.48 4.91
C ASP A 165 -14.04 -0.05 4.73
N GLN A 166 -14.66 0.93 5.41
CA GLN A 166 -14.25 2.32 5.34
C GLN A 166 -13.53 2.80 6.61
N LYS A 167 -13.64 2.06 7.72
CA LYS A 167 -13.23 2.55 9.04
C LYS A 167 -12.27 1.61 9.77
N GLY A 168 -12.28 0.31 9.46
CA GLY A 168 -11.36 -0.65 10.04
C GLY A 168 -9.96 -0.56 9.45
N THR A 169 -9.01 -1.20 10.10
CA THR A 169 -7.59 -1.27 9.69
C THR A 169 -7.42 -1.77 8.26
N ILE A 170 -8.25 -2.75 7.85
CA ILE A 170 -8.24 -3.28 6.48
C ILE A 170 -8.76 -2.23 5.49
N GLY A 171 -9.84 -1.52 5.85
CA GLY A 171 -10.38 -0.41 5.07
C GLY A 171 -9.37 0.72 4.84
N GLN A 172 -8.67 1.13 5.91
CA GLN A 172 -7.61 2.14 5.83
C GLN A 172 -6.48 1.70 4.89
N TRP A 173 -6.02 0.45 5.02
CA TRP A 173 -4.99 -0.11 4.15
C TRP A 173 -5.44 -0.15 2.68
N MET A 174 -6.68 -0.55 2.38
CA MET A 174 -7.21 -0.54 1.01
C MET A 174 -7.23 0.88 0.43
N ASN A 175 -7.67 1.86 1.22
CA ASN A 175 -7.74 3.26 0.79
C ASN A 175 -6.34 3.86 0.54
N GLU A 176 -5.34 3.44 1.31
CA GLU A 176 -3.94 3.79 1.09
C GLU A 176 -3.42 3.22 -0.24
N GLN A 177 -3.74 1.95 -0.54
CA GLN A 177 -3.39 1.34 -1.83
C GLN A 177 -4.05 2.07 -3.01
N GLU A 178 -5.32 2.44 -2.90
CA GLU A 178 -6.02 3.23 -3.93
C GLU A 178 -5.38 4.60 -4.12
N THR A 179 -5.00 5.27 -3.03
CA THR A 179 -4.33 6.58 -3.06
C THR A 179 -2.97 6.49 -3.76
N ILE A 180 -2.16 5.48 -3.42
CA ILE A 180 -0.87 5.22 -4.07
C ILE A 180 -1.09 4.95 -5.57
N ASN A 181 -2.05 4.11 -5.92
CA ASN A 181 -2.37 3.80 -7.32
C ASN A 181 -2.82 5.05 -8.10
N ALA A 182 -3.63 5.90 -7.49
CA ALA A 182 -4.06 7.17 -8.09
C ALA A 182 -2.88 8.12 -8.30
N PHE A 183 -2.01 8.26 -7.30
CA PHE A 183 -0.78 9.05 -7.41
C PHE A 183 0.14 8.52 -8.52
N MET A 184 0.29 7.20 -8.64
CA MET A 184 1.10 6.57 -9.68
C MET A 184 0.54 6.76 -11.10
N LYS A 185 -0.77 7.05 -11.25
CA LYS A 185 -1.38 7.38 -12.55
C LYS A 185 -1.13 8.83 -12.99
N LEU A 186 -0.64 9.71 -12.11
CA LEU A 186 -0.29 11.08 -12.49
C LEU A 186 0.88 11.09 -13.48
N PRO A 187 0.94 12.07 -14.40
CA PRO A 187 2.08 12.25 -15.29
C PRO A 187 3.41 12.33 -14.50
N PRO A 188 4.53 11.81 -15.04
CA PRO A 188 5.81 11.80 -14.33
C PRO A 188 6.25 13.18 -13.83
N GLU A 189 6.06 14.22 -14.65
CA GLU A 189 6.38 15.61 -14.30
C GLU A 189 5.54 16.12 -13.12
N MET A 190 4.25 15.76 -13.07
CA MET A 190 3.37 16.11 -11.96
C MET A 190 3.78 15.41 -10.67
N ARG A 191 4.13 14.12 -10.73
CA ARG A 191 4.64 13.39 -9.55
C ARG A 191 5.93 14.03 -9.03
N ALA A 192 6.86 14.36 -9.93
CA ALA A 192 8.10 15.03 -9.58
C ALA A 192 7.83 16.40 -8.91
N PHE A 193 6.92 17.20 -9.48
CA PHE A 193 6.51 18.48 -8.91
C PHE A 193 5.95 18.34 -7.50
N VAL A 194 5.05 17.37 -7.27
CA VAL A 194 4.42 17.14 -5.96
C VAL A 194 5.44 16.67 -4.91
N CYS A 195 6.42 15.87 -5.29
CA CYS A 195 7.43 15.34 -4.37
C CYS A 195 8.49 16.35 -3.93
N MET A 196 8.56 17.55 -4.51
CA MET A 196 9.52 18.57 -4.12
C MET A 196 9.00 19.38 -2.92
N PRO A 197 9.70 19.39 -1.76
CA PRO A 197 9.23 20.11 -0.57
C PRO A 197 9.02 21.61 -0.79
N VAL A 198 9.86 22.24 -1.64
CA VAL A 198 9.72 23.65 -2.02
C VAL A 198 8.39 23.97 -2.69
N ASN A 199 7.71 22.96 -3.26
CA ASN A 199 6.43 23.16 -3.94
C ASN A 199 5.21 23.07 -3.02
N GLN A 200 5.40 22.73 -1.74
CA GLN A 200 4.31 22.63 -0.78
C GLN A 200 3.43 23.91 -0.72
N PRO A 201 3.98 25.14 -0.73
CA PRO A 201 3.15 26.35 -0.75
C PRO A 201 2.24 26.46 -1.97
N TYR A 202 2.70 26.01 -3.16
CA TYR A 202 1.87 26.01 -4.37
C TYR A 202 0.73 25.00 -4.27
N LEU A 203 1.00 23.81 -3.73
CA LEU A 203 -0.03 22.79 -3.51
C LEU A 203 -1.07 23.25 -2.49
N GLU A 204 -0.63 23.89 -1.40
CA GLU A 204 -1.53 24.47 -0.40
C GLU A 204 -2.39 25.60 -0.99
N LEU A 205 -1.81 26.46 -1.84
CA LEU A 205 -2.55 27.49 -2.55
C LEU A 205 -3.59 26.87 -3.48
N ALA A 206 -3.20 25.90 -4.31
CA ALA A 206 -4.12 25.19 -5.20
C ALA A 206 -5.28 24.54 -4.42
N ARG A 207 -4.98 23.91 -3.27
CA ARG A 207 -5.99 23.32 -2.37
C ARG A 207 -6.94 24.37 -1.79
N LYS A 208 -6.45 25.56 -1.42
CA LYS A 208 -7.29 26.65 -0.91
C LYS A 208 -8.19 27.21 -2.03
N LEU A 209 -7.63 27.40 -3.23
CA LEU A 209 -8.38 27.87 -4.41
C LEU A 209 -9.50 26.89 -4.78
N SER A 210 -9.25 25.58 -4.74
CA SER A 210 -10.28 24.58 -5.05
C SER A 210 -11.47 24.55 -4.08
N GLN A 211 -11.36 25.21 -2.92
CA GLN A 211 -12.43 25.32 -1.92
C GLN A 211 -13.27 26.60 -2.09
N LEU A 212 -12.88 27.52 -2.97
CA LEU A 212 -13.60 28.75 -3.23
C LEU A 212 -14.82 28.52 -4.14
N SER A 213 -15.84 29.35 -4.00
CA SER A 213 -16.94 29.38 -4.98
C SER A 213 -16.44 29.88 -6.34
N THR A 214 -17.14 29.48 -7.40
CA THR A 214 -16.83 29.88 -8.78
C THR A 214 -16.77 31.40 -8.96
N GLU A 215 -17.64 32.15 -8.30
CA GLU A 215 -17.64 33.62 -8.30
C GLU A 215 -16.36 34.19 -7.66
N LYS A 216 -15.94 33.65 -6.52
CA LYS A 216 -14.71 34.09 -5.84
C LYS A 216 -13.46 33.76 -6.67
N LEU A 217 -13.45 32.60 -7.32
CA LEU A 217 -12.35 32.23 -8.23
C LEU A 217 -12.26 33.19 -9.42
N ARG A 218 -13.39 33.59 -10.01
CA ARG A 218 -13.43 34.54 -11.11
C ARG A 218 -12.91 35.91 -10.68
N ALA A 219 -13.32 36.42 -9.52
CA ALA A 219 -12.82 37.68 -8.98
C ALA A 219 -11.30 37.66 -8.71
N VAL A 220 -10.77 36.54 -8.21
CA VAL A 220 -9.32 36.37 -8.05
C VAL A 220 -8.60 36.37 -9.40
N ALA A 221 -9.17 35.72 -10.42
CA ALA A 221 -8.59 35.69 -11.77
C ALA A 221 -8.60 37.07 -12.45
N GLU A 222 -9.69 37.82 -12.32
CA GLU A 222 -9.82 39.20 -12.82
C GLU A 222 -8.80 40.11 -12.14
N GLY A 223 -8.69 40.05 -10.81
CA GLY A 223 -7.70 40.84 -10.08
C GLY A 223 -6.24 40.49 -10.43
N LEU A 224 -5.93 39.23 -10.77
CA LEU A 224 -4.60 38.86 -11.25
C LEU A 224 -4.33 39.41 -12.66
N LEU A 225 -5.32 39.37 -13.56
CA LEU A 225 -5.25 39.94 -14.90
C LEU A 225 -4.94 41.45 -14.84
N ASP A 226 -5.65 42.18 -13.99
CA ASP A 226 -5.49 43.63 -13.80
C ASP A 226 -4.10 44.04 -13.27
N ILE A 227 -3.42 43.15 -12.52
CA ILE A 227 -2.06 43.40 -12.01
C ILE A 227 -0.99 43.07 -13.08
N THR A 228 -1.34 42.26 -14.08
CA THR A 228 -0.42 41.82 -15.14
C THR A 228 -0.49 42.62 -16.43
N LEU A 229 -1.45 43.54 -16.55
CA LEU A 229 -1.64 44.47 -17.68
C LEU A 229 -1.10 45.87 -17.35
#